data_AF-A0A5D4I769-F1
#
_entry.id   AF-A0A5D4I769-F1
#
_cell.length_a   1.000
_cell.length_b   1.000
_cell.length_c   1.000
_cell.angle_alpha   90.00
_cell.angle_beta   90.00
_cell.angle_gamma   90.00
#
_symmetry.space_group_name_H-M   'P 1'
#
loop_
_entity.id
_entity.type
_entity.pdbx_description
1 polymer ?
#
loop_
_entity_poly.entity_id
_entity_poly.type
_entity_poly.pdbx_seq_one_letter_code
_entity_poly.pdbx_strand_id
1 'polypeptide(L)'
;SARPPSTDVTALLEETVARLAALGLEVVVVPLSESSVRDRLGLHTAKVVVPGSLPMTFGHVNRRTLGLDRLLEVPFRLGRAVRVPRHDELALHPHPFP
;
A
#
# COMPACT_ATOMS: atom_id res chain seq x y z
N SER A 1 -1.31 -14.45 -13.08
CA SER A 1 -0.02 -14.98 -13.55
C SER A 1 1.10 -14.14 -12.97
N ALA A 2 2.20 -14.75 -12.52
CA ALA A 2 3.38 -14.00 -12.06
C ALA A 2 4.11 -13.41 -13.28
N ARG A 3 4.45 -12.12 -13.23
CA ARG A 3 5.19 -11.44 -14.29
C ARG A 3 6.67 -11.87 -14.25
N PRO A 4 7.35 -12.04 -15.40
CA PRO A 4 8.81 -12.13 -15.42
C PRO A 4 9.46 -10.87 -14.82
N PRO A 5 10.65 -10.99 -14.22
CA PRO A 5 11.37 -9.85 -13.64
C PRO A 5 11.66 -8.79 -14.72
N SER A 6 11.38 -7.52 -14.40
CA SER A 6 11.76 -6.37 -15.25
C SER A 6 13.22 -6.03 -15.01
N THR A 7 13.96 -5.74 -16.08
CA THR A 7 15.33 -5.18 -16.00
C THR A 7 15.33 -3.65 -15.89
N ASP A 8 14.19 -3.01 -16.12
CA ASP A 8 14.01 -1.57 -15.99
C ASP A 8 13.05 -1.27 -14.83
N VAL A 9 13.59 -0.61 -13.81
CA VAL A 9 12.84 -0.21 -12.60
C VAL A 9 11.89 0.94 -12.90
N THR A 10 12.21 1.82 -13.85
CA THR A 10 11.35 2.96 -14.23
C THR A 10 10.07 2.45 -14.89
N ALA A 11 10.21 1.59 -15.91
CA ALA A 11 9.06 0.98 -16.56
C ALA A 11 8.19 0.16 -15.58
N LEU A 12 8.83 -0.53 -14.62
CA LEU A 12 8.11 -1.27 -13.57
C LEU A 12 7.31 -0.33 -12.65
N LEU A 13 7.90 0.80 -12.26
CA LEU A 13 7.24 1.81 -11.43
C LEU A 13 6.04 2.43 -12.16
N GLU A 14 6.22 2.86 -13.40
CA GLU A 14 5.15 3.47 -14.21
C GLU A 14 3.96 2.53 -14.40
N GLU A 15 4.22 1.27 -14.71
CA GLU A 15 3.14 0.27 -14.81
C GLU A 15 2.45 0.05 -13.46
N THR A 16 3.21 0.01 -12.37
CA THR A 16 2.63 -0.15 -11.03
C THR A 16 1.70 1.01 -10.68
N VAL A 17 2.12 2.24 -10.98
CA VAL A 17 1.30 3.45 -10.82
C VAL A 17 0.05 3.37 -11.70
N ALA A 18 0.19 3.00 -12.97
CA ALA A 18 -0.95 2.85 -13.89
C ALA A 18 -1.96 1.79 -13.41
N ARG A 19 -1.47 0.66 -12.87
CA ARG A 19 -2.32 -0.40 -12.31
C ARG A 19 -3.05 0.04 -11.05
N LEU A 20 -2.42 0.83 -10.19
CA LEU A 20 -3.08 1.42 -9.01
C LEU A 20 -4.17 2.42 -9.45
N ALA A 21 -3.86 3.29 -10.41
CA ALA A 21 -4.82 4.24 -10.96
C ALA A 21 -6.04 3.53 -11.60
N ALA A 22 -5.82 2.43 -12.34
CA ALA A 22 -6.89 1.61 -12.89
C ALA A 22 -7.79 0.94 -11.82
N LEU A 23 -7.31 0.83 -10.59
CA LEU A 23 -8.07 0.37 -9.42
C LEU A 23 -8.70 1.52 -8.62
N GLY A 24 -8.63 2.76 -9.10
CA GLY A 24 -9.11 3.95 -8.40
C GLY A 24 -8.22 4.37 -7.22
N LEU A 25 -6.97 3.92 -7.16
CA LEU A 25 -6.01 4.25 -6.11
C LEU A 25 -5.02 5.29 -6.63
N GLU A 26 -5.12 6.51 -6.12
CA GLU A 26 -4.20 7.60 -6.44
C GLU A 26 -2.84 7.40 -5.75
N VAL A 27 -1.76 7.64 -6.48
CA VAL A 27 -0.40 7.60 -5.96
C VAL A 27 0.09 9.02 -5.72
N VAL A 28 0.29 9.39 -4.45
CA VAL A 28 0.81 10.69 -4.05
C VAL A 28 2.27 10.52 -3.63
N VAL A 29 3.17 11.27 -4.27
CA VAL A 29 4.60 11.23 -3.99
C VAL A 29 5.06 12.52 -3.34
N VAL A 30 5.72 12.41 -2.20
CA VAL A 30 6.34 13.53 -1.48
C VAL A 30 7.85 13.35 -1.51
N PRO A 31 8.60 14.14 -2.32
CA PRO A 31 10.05 14.16 -2.23
C PRO A 31 10.50 14.64 -0.86
N LEU A 32 11.43 13.93 -0.24
CA LEU A 32 11.99 14.24 1.09
C LEU A 32 13.52 14.38 1.04
N SER A 33 14.07 14.60 -0.16
CA SER A 33 15.50 14.62 -0.40
C SER A 33 16.10 15.92 0.15
N GLU A 34 16.83 15.81 1.26
CA GLU A 34 17.62 16.90 1.83
C GLU A 34 18.83 17.21 0.95
N SER A 35 19.04 18.49 0.61
CA SER A 35 20.10 18.91 -0.32
C SER A 35 21.48 18.46 0.13
N SER A 36 21.80 18.65 1.41
CA SER A 36 23.09 18.26 1.98
C SER A 36 23.36 16.75 1.93
N VAL A 37 22.31 15.92 2.06
CA VAL A 37 22.40 14.46 1.98
C VAL A 37 22.53 14.00 0.54
N ARG A 38 21.71 14.55 -0.35
CA ARG A 38 21.74 14.25 -1.78
C ARG A 38 23.11 14.62 -2.39
N ASP A 39 23.60 15.82 -2.14
CA ASP A 39 24.79 16.34 -2.82
C ASP A 39 26.08 15.67 -2.30
N ARG A 40 26.09 15.22 -1.03
CA ARG A 40 27.26 14.55 -0.42
C ARG A 40 27.25 13.03 -0.56
N LEU A 41 26.08 12.40 -0.55
CA LEU A 41 25.93 10.93 -0.50
C LEU A 41 25.22 10.34 -1.73
N GLY A 42 24.65 11.18 -2.61
CA GLY A 42 23.87 10.72 -3.76
C GLY A 42 22.54 10.06 -3.38
N LEU A 43 22.04 10.29 -2.16
CA LEU A 43 20.82 9.64 -1.66
C LEU A 43 19.57 10.44 -2.00
N HIS A 44 18.59 9.75 -2.58
CA HIS A 44 17.26 10.27 -2.87
C HIS A 44 16.23 9.59 -1.96
N THR A 45 15.34 10.40 -1.40
CA THR A 45 14.28 9.94 -0.51
C THR A 45 12.93 10.51 -0.95
N ALA A 46 11.90 9.68 -0.81
CA ALA A 46 10.51 10.06 -1.02
C ALA A 46 9.61 9.28 -0.07
N LYS A 47 8.47 9.86 0.28
CA LYS A 47 7.35 9.17 0.92
C LYS A 47 6.24 9.03 -0.10
N VAL A 48 5.81 7.80 -0.35
CA VAL A 48 4.68 7.50 -1.24
C VAL A 48 3.47 7.16 -0.39
N VAL A 49 2.34 7.80 -0.68
CA VAL A 49 1.07 7.58 0.00
C VAL A 49 0.03 7.17 -1.04
N VAL A 50 -0.68 6.08 -0.77
CA VAL A 50 -1.77 5.58 -1.62
C VAL A 50 -3.04 5.52 -0.76
N PRO A 51 -3.89 6.57 -0.76
CA PRO A 51 -5.14 6.56 -0.02
C PRO A 51 -6.02 5.35 -0.38
N GLY A 52 -6.69 4.75 0.61
CA GLY A 52 -7.48 3.52 0.41
C GLY A 52 -6.67 2.22 0.36
N SER A 53 -5.33 2.30 0.40
CA SER A 53 -4.49 1.11 0.66
C SER A 53 -4.60 0.65 2.12
N LEU A 54 -4.34 -0.64 2.37
CA LEU A 54 -4.38 -1.20 3.72
C LEU A 54 -3.05 -0.91 4.45
N PRO A 55 -3.03 -0.13 5.53
CA PRO A 55 -1.81 0.09 6.29
C PRO A 55 -1.47 -1.15 7.12
N MET A 56 -0.18 -1.39 7.32
CA MET A 56 0.30 -2.25 8.39
C MET A 56 0.25 -1.46 9.70
N THR A 57 -0.48 -1.95 10.71
CA THR A 57 -0.69 -1.25 11.99
C THR A 57 -0.03 -2.00 13.14
N PHE A 58 0.72 -1.28 13.97
CA PHE A 58 1.48 -1.82 15.09
C PHE A 58 0.78 -1.56 16.43
N GLY A 59 0.53 -2.63 17.17
CA GLY A 59 -0.24 -2.60 18.41
C GLY A 59 -1.73 -2.26 18.22
N HIS A 60 -2.51 -2.44 19.27
CA HIS A 60 -3.94 -2.12 19.26
C HIS A 60 -4.21 -0.62 19.14
N VAL A 61 -3.32 0.22 19.68
CA VAL A 61 -3.51 1.68 19.78
C VAL A 61 -3.43 2.39 18.43
N ASN A 62 -2.68 1.85 17.46
CA ASN A 62 -2.51 2.47 16.14
C ASN A 62 -3.39 1.83 15.06
N ARG A 63 -4.49 1.16 15.45
CA ARG A 63 -5.39 0.47 14.52
C ARG A 63 -6.08 1.49 13.60
N ARG A 64 -5.93 1.30 12.29
CA ARG A 64 -6.49 2.13 11.21
C ARG A 64 -7.24 1.24 10.23
N THR A 65 -8.36 0.67 10.69
CA THR A 65 -9.13 -0.35 9.95
C THR A 65 -10.55 0.10 9.60
N LEU A 66 -10.95 1.31 9.99
CA LEU A 66 -12.24 1.90 9.66
C LEU A 66 -12.12 2.77 8.41
N GLY A 67 -13.22 2.90 7.65
CA GLY A 67 -13.26 3.70 6.43
C GLY A 67 -12.40 3.14 5.29
N LEU A 68 -12.10 1.83 5.31
CA LEU A 68 -11.31 1.15 4.29
C LEU A 68 -12.16 0.06 3.62
N ASP A 69 -12.95 0.43 2.62
CA ASP A 69 -13.81 -0.51 1.88
C ASP A 69 -13.01 -1.70 1.33
N ARG A 70 -11.78 -1.43 0.90
CA ARG A 70 -10.84 -2.43 0.40
C ARG A 70 -10.57 -3.56 1.41
N LEU A 71 -10.63 -3.29 2.72
CA LEU A 71 -10.45 -4.30 3.77
C LEU A 71 -11.58 -5.35 3.76
N LEU A 72 -12.79 -4.95 3.37
CA LEU A 72 -13.96 -5.83 3.28
C LEU A 72 -14.13 -6.42 1.87
N GLU A 73 -14.01 -5.60 0.82
CA GLU A 73 -14.35 -6.00 -0.53
C GLU A 73 -13.31 -6.90 -1.21
N VAL A 74 -12.02 -6.66 -0.98
CA VAL A 74 -10.95 -7.39 -1.70
C VAL A 74 -10.92 -8.88 -1.39
N PRO A 75 -11.06 -9.34 -0.12
CA PRO A 75 -11.17 -10.77 0.16
C PRO A 75 -12.28 -11.45 -0.65
N PHE A 76 -13.46 -10.82 -0.77
CA PHE A 76 -14.56 -11.34 -1.57
C PHE A 76 -14.24 -11.33 -3.08
N ARG A 77 -13.76 -10.19 -3.62
CA ARG A 77 -13.40 -10.06 -5.05
C ARG A 77 -12.31 -11.05 -5.50
N LEU A 78 -11.43 -11.47 -4.59
CA LEU A 78 -10.40 -12.47 -4.85
C LEU A 78 -10.84 -13.91 -4.57
N GLY A 79 -12.12 -14.14 -4.23
CA GLY A 79 -12.64 -15.48 -3.90
C GLY A 79 -12.12 -16.05 -2.58
N ARG A 80 -11.54 -15.21 -1.71
CA ARG A 80 -11.03 -15.61 -0.38
C ARG A 80 -12.10 -15.55 0.72
N ALA A 81 -13.25 -14.94 0.42
CA ALA A 81 -14.42 -14.92 1.28
C ALA A 81 -15.66 -15.21 0.43
N VAL A 82 -16.65 -15.92 1.00
CA VAL A 82 -17.90 -16.28 0.29
C VAL A 82 -18.87 -15.10 0.14
N ARG A 83 -18.71 -14.06 0.98
CA ARG A 83 -19.43 -12.79 0.92
C ARG A 83 -18.53 -11.67 1.43
N VAL A 84 -18.92 -10.42 1.18
CA VAL A 84 -18.29 -9.27 1.84
C VAL A 84 -18.51 -9.40 3.36
N PRO A 85 -17.43 -9.41 4.18
CA PRO A 85 -17.54 -9.50 5.62
C PRO A 85 -18.04 -8.17 6.22
N ARG A 86 -18.59 -8.27 7.42
CA ARG A 86 -18.87 -7.12 8.28
C ARG A 86 -17.62 -6.78 9.09
N HIS A 87 -17.50 -5.54 9.54
CA HIS A 87 -16.29 -5.10 10.25
C HIS A 87 -16.05 -5.86 11.56
N ASP A 88 -17.12 -6.23 12.28
CA ASP A 88 -17.10 -7.03 13.51
C ASP A 88 -16.68 -8.50 13.30
N GLU A 89 -16.64 -8.96 12.04
CA GLU A 89 -16.19 -10.31 11.67
C GLU A 89 -14.69 -10.37 11.36
N LEU A 90 -14.00 -9.21 11.35
CA LEU A 90 -12.58 -9.14 11.04
C LEU A 90 -11.73 -9.58 12.24
N ALA A 91 -10.77 -10.48 11.99
CA ALA A 91 -9.76 -10.87 12.96
C ALA A 91 -8.67 -9.77 13.09
N LEU A 92 -8.98 -8.71 13.83
CA LEU A 92 -8.11 -7.53 13.96
C LEU A 92 -7.01 -7.68 15.03
N HIS A 93 -6.31 -8.81 15.05
CA HIS A 93 -5.14 -8.99 15.92
C HIS A 93 -4.02 -8.03 15.50
N PRO A 94 -3.23 -7.50 16.45
CA PRO A 94 -2.11 -6.63 16.11
C PRO A 94 -1.08 -7.44 15.31
N HIS A 95 -0.37 -6.74 14.43
CA HIS A 95 0.76 -7.34 13.74
C HIS A 95 1.78 -7.88 14.76
N PRO A 96 2.44 -9.03 14.52
CA PRO A 96 3.30 -9.69 15.53
C PRO A 96 4.64 -8.99 15.78
N PHE A 97 4.97 -7.97 14.99
CA PHE A 97 6.13 -7.10 15.25
C PHE A 97 5.69 -5.88 16.07
N PRO A 98 6.58 -5.36 16.95
CA PRO A 98 6.27 -4.21 17.83
C PRO A 98 6.04 -2.91 17.06
#